data_AF-A0A7X7AC62-F1
#
_entry.id   AF-A0A7X7AC62-F1
#
_cell.length_a   1.000
_cell.length_b   1.000
_cell.length_c   1.000
_cell.angle_alpha   90.00
_cell.angle_beta   90.00
_cell.angle_gamma   90.00
#
_symmetry.space_group_name_H-M   'P 1'
#
loop_
_entity.id
_entity.type
_entity.pdbx_description
1 polymer ?
#
loop_
_entity_poly.entity_id
_entity_poly.type
_entity_poly.pdbx_seq_one_letter_code
_entity_poly.pdbx_strand_id
1 'polypeptide(L)'
;MKISEVVNKYGKIYSPYASGLVNHLPMGQLALYMMGNGVDKVASYSEDYVSRGRLDPVKDEVVELEDLSQCLGKRDLYESCLVLIKNEIQV
;
A
#
# COMPACT_ATOMS: atom_id res chain seq x y z
N MET A 1 7.60 17.77 -5.06
CA MET A 1 6.92 16.49 -4.77
C MET A 1 6.58 16.47 -3.29
N LYS A 2 5.36 16.12 -2.90
CA LYS A 2 4.96 15.94 -1.49
C LYS A 2 5.27 14.51 -1.06
N ILE A 3 5.50 14.28 0.24
CA ILE A 3 5.69 12.92 0.78
C ILE A 3 4.50 12.00 0.43
N SER A 4 3.27 12.52 0.47
CA SER A 4 2.07 11.78 0.08
C SER A 4 2.09 11.30 -1.37
N GLU A 5 2.68 12.07 -2.29
CA GLU A 5 2.82 11.69 -3.70
C GLU A 5 3.79 10.51 -3.84
N VAL A 6 4.89 10.51 -3.08
CA VAL A 6 5.85 9.40 -3.07
C VAL A 6 5.21 8.14 -2.49
N VAL A 7 4.57 8.25 -1.32
CA VAL A 7 3.89 7.11 -0.67
C VAL A 7 2.87 6.50 -1.62
N ASN A 8 2.01 7.32 -2.22
CA ASN A 8 0.98 6.84 -3.14
C ASN A 8 1.57 6.24 -4.43
N LYS A 9 2.59 6.87 -5.03
CA LYS A 9 3.22 6.38 -6.26
C LYS A 9 3.76 4.96 -6.08
N TYR A 10 4.52 4.72 -5.01
CA TYR A 10 5.15 3.42 -4.77
C TYR A 10 4.23 2.43 -4.04
N GLY A 11 3.10 2.87 -3.46
CA GLY A 11 2.11 1.99 -2.84
C GLY A 11 1.00 1.51 -3.79
N LYS A 12 0.59 2.29 -4.79
CA LYS A 12 -0.62 2.05 -5.61
C LYS A 12 -0.66 0.70 -6.33
N ILE A 13 0.50 0.12 -6.62
CA ILE A 13 0.62 -1.11 -7.43
C ILE A 13 0.85 -2.38 -6.59
N TYR A 14 0.95 -2.24 -5.26
CA TYR A 14 1.28 -3.35 -4.37
C TYR A 14 0.25 -3.53 -3.28
N SER A 15 0.04 -4.79 -2.92
CA SER A 15 -0.66 -5.20 -1.70
C SER A 15 0.09 -4.67 -0.47
N PRO A 16 -0.58 -4.49 0.69
CA PRO A 16 0.09 -4.22 1.96
C PRO A 16 0.87 -5.45 2.47
N TYR A 17 1.05 -6.48 1.64
CA TYR A 17 1.79 -7.68 1.95
C TYR A 17 2.97 -7.91 1.02
N ALA A 18 3.99 -8.57 1.55
CA ALA A 18 5.18 -9.00 0.85
C ALA A 18 5.54 -10.42 1.29
N SER A 19 5.37 -11.41 0.42
CA SER A 19 5.74 -12.81 0.69
C SER A 19 5.17 -13.37 2.00
N GLY A 20 3.94 -13.00 2.36
CA GLY A 20 3.34 -13.49 3.59
C GLY A 20 3.30 -12.48 4.75
N LEU A 21 4.12 -11.42 4.70
CA LEU A 21 4.32 -10.46 5.79
C LEU A 21 3.78 -9.08 5.43
N VAL A 22 3.66 -8.18 6.42
CA VAL A 22 3.25 -6.79 6.17
C VAL A 22 4.35 -6.05 5.39
N ASN A 23 3.95 -5.34 4.34
CA ASN A 23 4.78 -4.41 3.59
C ASN A 23 4.95 -3.12 4.41
N HIS A 24 6.17 -2.87 4.88
CA HIS A 24 6.49 -1.72 5.71
C HIS A 24 6.98 -0.50 4.91
N LEU A 25 6.88 -0.53 3.57
CA LEU A 25 7.34 0.57 2.72
C LEU A 25 6.73 1.93 3.12
N PRO A 26 5.40 2.08 3.35
CA PRO A 26 4.83 3.36 3.78
C PRO A 26 5.42 3.87 5.09
N MET A 27 5.68 2.97 6.04
CA MET A 27 6.27 3.30 7.34
C MET A 27 7.73 3.73 7.19
N GLY A 28 8.51 3.03 6.36
CA GLY A 28 9.90 3.40 6.07
C GLY A 28 10.02 4.75 5.37
N GLN A 29 9.12 5.03 4.41
CA GLN A 29 9.05 6.31 3.72
C GLN A 29 8.78 7.46 4.68
N LEU A 30 7.79 7.30 5.58
CA LEU A 30 7.45 8.30 6.57
C LEU A 30 8.57 8.52 7.58
N ALA A 31 9.17 7.44 8.09
CA ALA A 31 10.28 7.52 9.04
C ALA A 31 11.47 8.29 8.45
N LEU A 32 11.89 7.97 7.22
CA LEU A 32 12.97 8.68 6.54
C LEU A 32 12.67 10.16 6.34
N TYR A 33 11.43 10.49 5.96
CA TYR A 33 10.99 11.87 5.82
C TYR A 33 11.07 12.62 7.16
N MET A 34 10.57 12.02 8.25
CA MET A 34 10.60 12.60 9.60
C MET A 34 12.02 12.78 10.14
N MET A 35 12.98 11.97 9.71
CA MET A 35 14.40 12.14 10.01
C MET A 35 15.06 13.31 9.24
N GLY A 36 14.30 14.06 8.43
CA GLY A 36 14.80 15.23 7.71
C GLY A 36 15.51 14.91 6.39
N ASN A 37 15.37 13.69 5.86
CA ASN A 37 16.07 13.28 4.64
C ASN A 37 15.54 13.90 3.34
N GLY A 38 14.47 14.70 3.39
CA GLY A 38 13.86 15.32 2.22
C GLY A 38 13.17 14.29 1.30
N VAL A 39 12.33 14.77 0.40
CA VAL A 39 11.46 13.91 -0.42
C VAL A 39 12.25 13.08 -1.44
N ASP A 40 13.35 13.63 -1.97
CA ASP A 40 14.15 12.96 -2.99
C ASP A 40 14.83 11.69 -2.45
N LYS A 41 15.40 11.74 -1.24
CA LYS A 41 15.98 10.53 -0.62
C LYS A 41 14.92 9.48 -0.32
N VAL A 42 13.71 9.90 0.06
CA VAL A 42 12.59 8.98 0.28
C VAL A 42 12.19 8.30 -1.03
N ALA A 43 12.19 9.03 -2.14
CA ALA A 43 11.91 8.46 -3.46
C ALA A 43 12.97 7.43 -3.86
N SER A 44 14.26 7.75 -3.70
CA SER A 44 15.36 6.81 -3.98
C SER A 44 15.30 5.56 -3.10
N TYR A 45 15.01 5.72 -1.80
CA TYR A 45 14.76 4.57 -0.91
C TYR A 45 13.59 3.72 -1.40
N SER A 46 12.50 4.35 -1.83
CA SER A 46 11.29 3.64 -2.25
C SER A 46 11.55 2.80 -3.51
N GLU A 47 12.31 3.36 -4.45
CA GLU A 47 12.73 2.65 -5.67
C GLU A 47 13.66 1.47 -5.35
N ASP A 48 14.62 1.65 -4.45
CA ASP A 48 15.50 0.57 -3.99
C ASP A 48 14.71 -0.53 -3.25
N TYR A 49 13.78 -0.15 -2.39
CA TYR A 49 12.93 -1.08 -1.65
C TYR A 49 12.05 -1.92 -2.60
N VAL A 50 11.42 -1.28 -3.58
CA VAL A 50 10.55 -1.94 -4.55
C VAL A 50 11.33 -2.84 -5.49
N SER A 51 12.52 -2.41 -5.95
CA SER A 51 13.34 -3.22 -6.86
C SER A 51 13.92 -4.47 -6.20
N ARG A 52 14.17 -4.44 -4.89
CA ARG A 52 14.68 -5.58 -4.12
C ARG A 52 13.57 -6.44 -3.50
N GLY A 53 12.40 -5.84 -3.28
CA GLY A 53 11.30 -6.43 -2.54
C GLY A 53 10.46 -7.40 -3.38
N ARG A 54 10.09 -8.54 -2.80
CA ARG A 54 9.02 -9.41 -3.31
C ARG A 54 7.67 -8.91 -2.80
N LEU A 55 7.30 -7.69 -3.21
CA LEU A 55 6.00 -7.11 -2.89
C LEU A 55 4.91 -7.89 -3.63
N ASP A 56 3.85 -8.27 -2.93
CA ASP A 56 2.75 -8.98 -3.55
C ASP A 56 1.96 -7.96 -4.40
N PRO A 57 1.64 -8.25 -5.67
CA PRO A 57 0.81 -7.36 -6.48
C PRO A 57 -0.62 -7.34 -5.94
N VAL A 58 -1.33 -6.24 -6.17
CA VAL A 58 -2.79 -6.21 -6.00
C VAL A 58 -3.42 -7.15 -7.05
N LYS A 59 -4.35 -8.00 -6.64
CA LYS A 59 -5.06 -8.90 -7.55
C LYS A 59 -6.22 -8.19 -8.26
N ASP A 60 -6.47 -8.54 -9.51
CA ASP A 60 -7.60 -8.01 -10.29
C ASP A 60 -8.92 -8.74 -9.96
N GLU A 61 -8.84 -10.02 -9.56
CA GLU A 61 -10.01 -10.81 -9.18
C GLU A 61 -10.40 -10.52 -7.72
N VAL A 62 -11.65 -10.12 -7.53
CA VAL A 62 -12.22 -9.79 -6.21
C VAL A 62 -13.52 -10.54 -5.99
N VAL A 63 -13.75 -10.95 -4.75
CA VAL A 63 -15.05 -11.44 -4.30
C VAL A 63 -15.91 -10.23 -3.95
N GLU A 64 -17.11 -10.14 -4.51
CA GLU A 64 -18.07 -9.11 -4.11
C GLU A 64 -18.59 -9.40 -2.70
N LEU A 65 -18.57 -8.39 -1.85
CA LEU A 65 -18.98 -8.44 -0.45
C LEU A 65 -20.02 -7.35 -0.21
N GLU A 66 -20.85 -7.53 0.82
CA GLU A 66 -21.91 -6.59 1.16
C GLU A 66 -21.41 -5.46 2.07
N ASP A 67 -20.43 -5.76 2.93
CA ASP A 67 -19.96 -4.82 3.94
C ASP A 67 -18.50 -5.04 4.38
N LEU A 68 -17.88 -3.99 4.94
CA LEU A 68 -16.47 -4.01 5.39
C LEU A 68 -16.20 -5.00 6.53
N SER A 69 -17.20 -5.32 7.36
CA SER A 69 -17.01 -6.25 8.48
C SER A 69 -16.67 -7.66 7.99
N GLN A 70 -17.14 -8.03 6.80
CA GLN A 70 -16.83 -9.32 6.17
C GLN A 70 -15.34 -9.49 5.84
N CYS A 71 -14.59 -8.38 5.70
CA CYS A 71 -13.16 -8.35 5.40
C CYS A 71 -12.27 -8.45 6.66
N LEU A 72 -12.81 -8.22 7.85
CA LEU A 72 -12.02 -8.10 9.08
C LEU A 72 -11.24 -9.38 9.38
N GLY A 73 -9.93 -9.23 9.57
CA GLY A 73 -9.02 -10.33 9.87
C GLY A 73 -8.77 -11.30 8.69
N LYS A 74 -9.39 -11.08 7.53
CA LYS A 74 -9.26 -11.96 6.36
C LYS A 74 -8.35 -11.31 5.33
N ARG A 75 -7.06 -11.63 5.43
CA ARG A 75 -6.02 -11.16 4.52
C ARG A 75 -6.38 -11.35 3.04
N ASP A 76 -6.95 -12.50 2.69
CA ASP A 76 -7.28 -12.84 1.30
C ASP A 76 -8.44 -12.01 0.72
N LEU A 77 -9.12 -11.21 1.55
CA LEU A 77 -10.20 -10.31 1.14
C LEU A 77 -9.75 -8.84 1.09
N TYR A 78 -8.43 -8.57 1.08
CA TYR A 78 -7.92 -7.20 1.03
C TYR A 78 -8.43 -6.43 -0.19
N GLU A 79 -8.39 -7.03 -1.37
CA GLU A 79 -8.84 -6.37 -2.60
C GLU A 79 -10.35 -6.13 -2.61
N SER A 80 -11.15 -7.06 -2.07
CA SER A 80 -12.59 -6.86 -1.84
C SER A 80 -12.84 -5.68 -0.90
N CYS A 81 -12.05 -5.55 0.18
CA CYS A 81 -12.10 -4.40 1.09
C CYS A 81 -11.81 -3.08 0.37
N LEU A 82 -10.81 -3.06 -0.53
CA LEU A 82 -10.48 -1.88 -1.32
C LEU A 82 -11.64 -1.44 -2.24
N VAL A 83 -12.38 -2.38 -2.83
CA VAL A 83 -13.55 -2.06 -3.66
C VAL A 83 -14.64 -1.40 -2.83
N LEU A 84 -14.96 -1.97 -1.67
CA LEU A 84 -15.95 -1.40 -0.74
C LEU A 84 -15.58 0.03 -0.31
N ILE A 85 -14.33 0.26 0.11
CA ILE A 85 -13.84 1.59 0.50
C ILE A 85 -13.93 2.58 -0.67
N LYS A 86 -13.56 2.16 -1.89
CA LYS A 86 -13.66 3.04 -3.06
C LYS A 86 -15.09 3.46 -3.33
N ASN A 87 -16.05 2.53 -3.18
CA ASN A 87 -17.47 2.83 -3.35
C ASN A 87 -17.97 3.81 -2.28
N GLU A 88 -17.48 3.73 -1.04
CA GLU A 88 -17.82 4.68 0.04
C GLU A 88 -17.20 6.08 -0.17
N ILE A 89 -15.98 6.17 -0.69
CA ILE A 89 -15.27 7.44 -0.89
C ILE A 89 -15.74 8.18 -2.15
N GLN A 90 -16.31 7.48 -3.14
CA GLN A 90 -16.82 8.08 -4.38
C GLN A 90 -18.20 8.73 -4.23
N VAL A 91 -18.71 8.87 -3.00
CA VAL A 91 -19.93 9.62 -2.65
C VAL A 91 -19.66 11.11 -2.54
#